data_AF-A0A7S4F2P2-F1
#
_entry.id   AF-A0A7S4F2P2-F1
#
_cell.length_a   1.000
_cell.length_b   1.000
_cell.length_c   1.000
_cell.angle_alpha   90.00
_cell.angle_beta   90.00
_cell.angle_gamma   90.00
#
_symmetry.space_group_name_H-M   'P 1'
#
loop_
_entity.id
_entity.type
_entity.pdbx_description
1 polymer ?
#
loop_
_entity_poly.entity_id
_entity_poly.type
_entity_poly.pdbx_seq_one_letter_code
_entity_poly.pdbx_strand_id
1 'polypeptide(L)'
;MQAWGSWEEWLLGYEQLYCLHDEQVQRAGLDLVAVWRCRGSLPLSIESTSELTELQLLSRELEAPPSLATYAGNRPDGTRTHASQLTEHNLRLMYAMAITRLVNGVVDPKQQKARAAPVSRLAMEAKMPVCLVEIRHEATHNALPSLPLLKLAAEQALLWLHAHYWQPQRLALACDPLQLSKLLSRLHAKAAPYSCDVAMAVSEQQVQHAADQIAARLHPSLFDSVFLPSLLDGGHLLPLPKRNGGGGGGIGQNSRGGNGEGNSGGLRGGGGGGGGGGAAA
;
A
#
# COMPACT_ATOMS: atom_id res chain seq x y z
N MET A 1 -7.94 9.30 -14.28
CA MET A 1 -7.91 7.86 -13.95
C MET A 1 -6.80 7.64 -12.94
N GLN A 2 -7.04 6.83 -11.91
CA GLN A 2 -5.98 6.46 -10.95
C GLN A 2 -4.94 5.59 -11.67
N ALA A 3 -3.66 5.74 -11.32
CA ALA A 3 -2.55 5.08 -12.02
C ALA A 3 -2.36 3.61 -11.58
N TRP A 4 -2.79 3.27 -10.37
CA TRP A 4 -2.85 1.90 -9.84
C TRP A 4 -4.20 1.26 -10.20
N GLY A 5 -4.20 -0.06 -10.41
CA GLY A 5 -5.38 -0.85 -10.77
C GLY A 5 -6.26 -1.23 -9.57
N SER A 6 -5.69 -1.31 -8.36
CA SER A 6 -6.43 -1.54 -7.12
C SER A 6 -5.73 -0.88 -5.92
N TRP A 7 -6.44 -0.73 -4.80
CA TRP A 7 -5.84 -0.24 -3.55
C TRP A 7 -4.90 -1.26 -2.90
N GLU A 8 -5.05 -2.55 -3.21
CA GLU A 8 -4.07 -3.57 -2.83
C GLU A 8 -2.74 -3.35 -3.55
N GLU A 9 -2.78 -3.04 -4.85
CA GLU A 9 -1.58 -2.68 -5.62
C GLU A 9 -0.93 -1.41 -5.04
N TRP A 10 -1.72 -0.41 -4.66
CA TRP A 10 -1.21 0.79 -4.01
C TRP A 10 -0.54 0.47 -2.66
N LEU A 11 -1.15 -0.39 -1.84
CA LEU A 11 -0.60 -0.80 -0.55
C LEU A 11 0.70 -1.59 -0.73
N LEU A 12 0.76 -2.48 -1.72
CA LEU A 12 1.99 -3.18 -2.10
C LEU A 12 3.10 -2.20 -2.44
N GLY A 13 2.82 -1.18 -3.26
CA GLY A 13 3.82 -0.15 -3.59
C GLY A 13 4.28 0.64 -2.38
N TYR A 14 3.38 0.96 -1.44
CA TYR A 14 3.77 1.55 -0.16
C TYR A 14 4.70 0.64 0.64
N GLU A 15 4.32 -0.63 0.81
CA GLU A 15 5.09 -1.60 1.61
C GLU A 15 6.47 -1.82 1.01
N GLN A 16 6.56 -1.88 -0.31
CA GLN A 16 7.81 -2.04 -1.03
C GLN A 16 8.72 -0.80 -0.90
N LEU A 17 8.20 0.40 -1.14
CA LEU A 17 8.98 1.64 -1.06
C LEU A 17 9.51 1.90 0.36
N TYR A 18 8.69 1.65 1.39
CA TYR A 18 9.07 1.84 2.80
C TYR A 18 9.71 0.59 3.45
N CYS A 19 10.06 -0.43 2.66
CA CYS A 19 10.84 -1.58 3.12
C CYS A 19 12.33 -1.21 3.30
N LEU A 20 12.64 -0.33 4.25
CA LEU A 20 13.97 0.29 4.38
C LEU A 20 15.12 -0.70 4.64
N HIS A 21 14.80 -1.93 5.05
CA HIS A 21 15.78 -2.98 5.35
C HIS A 21 16.09 -3.89 4.16
N ASP A 22 15.36 -3.80 3.04
CA ASP A 22 15.55 -4.67 1.88
C ASP A 22 15.56 -3.86 0.58
N GLU A 23 16.76 -3.69 0.03
CA GLU A 23 16.99 -2.93 -1.20
C GLU A 23 16.34 -3.57 -2.43
N GLN A 24 16.23 -4.90 -2.49
CA GLN A 24 15.60 -5.60 -3.62
C GLN A 24 14.10 -5.33 -3.62
N VAL A 25 13.48 -5.34 -2.44
CA VAL A 25 12.07 -5.01 -2.27
C VAL A 25 11.81 -3.54 -2.63
N GLN A 26 12.69 -2.61 -2.24
CA GLN A 26 12.58 -1.21 -2.66
C GLN A 26 12.71 -1.05 -4.18
N ARG A 27 13.63 -1.77 -4.83
CA ARG A 27 13.76 -1.77 -6.30
C ARG A 27 12.49 -2.27 -7.00
N ALA A 28 11.89 -3.35 -6.50
CA ALA A 28 10.59 -3.83 -7.01
C ALA A 28 9.48 -2.77 -6.86
N GLY A 29 9.49 -2.01 -5.75
CA GLY A 29 8.60 -0.87 -5.55
C GLY A 29 8.80 0.25 -6.58
N LEU A 30 10.05 0.56 -6.94
CA LEU A 30 10.36 1.53 -8.00
C LEU A 30 9.87 1.05 -9.37
N ASP A 31 10.05 -0.23 -9.69
CA ASP A 31 9.54 -0.83 -10.92
C ASP A 31 8.00 -0.74 -10.99
N LEU A 32 7.32 -0.98 -9.86
CA LEU A 32 5.87 -0.81 -9.77
C LEU A 32 5.43 0.64 -10.00
N VAL A 33 6.14 1.62 -9.42
CA VAL A 33 5.86 3.04 -9.68
C VAL A 33 6.12 3.40 -11.14
N ALA A 34 7.13 2.82 -11.78
CA ALA A 34 7.37 3.01 -13.21
C ALA A 34 6.20 2.50 -14.06
N VAL A 35 5.62 1.34 -13.71
CA VAL A 35 4.39 0.84 -14.33
C VAL A 35 3.23 1.83 -14.15
N TRP A 36 3.04 2.37 -12.95
CA TRP A 36 2.00 3.38 -12.72
C TRP A 36 2.20 4.64 -13.55
N ARG A 37 3.46 5.10 -13.70
CA ARG A 37 3.81 6.25 -14.54
C ARG A 37 3.45 6.03 -16.01
N CYS A 38 3.55 4.79 -16.51
CA CYS A 38 3.11 4.43 -17.86
C CYS A 38 1.58 4.46 -18.03
N ARG A 39 0.83 4.21 -16.95
CA ARG A 39 -0.65 4.19 -16.96
C ARG A 39 -1.28 5.58 -16.83
N GLY A 40 -0.58 6.53 -16.21
CA GLY A 40 -1.08 7.90 -16.07
C GLY A 40 -0.24 8.79 -15.16
N SER A 41 -0.79 9.96 -14.85
CA SER A 41 -0.16 10.93 -13.94
C SER A 41 -0.17 10.43 -12.50
N LEU A 42 0.98 10.53 -11.84
CA LEU A 42 1.13 10.16 -10.44
C LEU A 42 0.95 11.38 -9.52
N PRO A 43 0.40 11.20 -8.31
CA PRO A 43 0.47 12.22 -7.28
C PRO A 43 1.93 12.56 -6.95
N LEU A 44 2.21 13.85 -6.73
CA LEU A 44 3.52 14.37 -6.33
C LEU A 44 4.15 13.51 -5.22
N SER A 45 3.36 13.13 -4.21
CA SER A 45 3.86 12.35 -3.08
C SER A 45 4.44 10.99 -3.49
N ILE A 46 3.84 10.31 -4.47
CA ILE A 46 4.37 9.03 -4.98
C ILE A 46 5.62 9.28 -5.81
N GLU A 47 5.59 10.28 -6.70
CA GLU A 47 6.75 10.64 -7.52
C GLU A 47 7.95 10.99 -6.66
N SER A 48 7.79 11.92 -5.73
CA SER A 48 8.86 12.34 -4.80
C SER A 48 9.33 11.19 -3.90
N THR A 49 8.44 10.29 -3.46
CA THR A 49 8.86 9.10 -2.70
C THR A 49 9.73 8.18 -3.56
N SER A 50 9.34 7.94 -4.81
CA SER A 50 10.11 7.09 -5.74
C SER A 50 11.46 7.72 -6.07
N GLU A 51 11.51 9.01 -6.40
CA GLU A 51 12.75 9.73 -6.72
C GLU A 51 13.72 9.70 -5.54
N LEU A 52 13.26 10.02 -4.33
CA LEU A 52 14.13 10.03 -3.14
C LEU A 52 14.63 8.62 -2.78
N THR A 53 13.78 7.60 -2.93
CA THR A 53 14.16 6.20 -2.67
C THR A 53 15.20 5.72 -3.67
N GLU A 54 15.02 6.03 -4.96
CA GLU A 54 15.97 5.72 -6.02
C GLU A 54 17.34 6.36 -5.75
N LEU A 55 17.36 7.63 -5.33
CA LEU A 55 18.60 8.33 -4.98
C LEU A 55 19.30 7.74 -3.74
N GLN A 56 18.56 7.24 -2.76
CA GLN A 56 19.14 6.56 -1.60
C GLN A 56 19.82 5.25 -2.01
N LEU A 57 19.16 4.44 -2.84
CA LEU A 57 19.73 3.19 -3.36
C LEU A 57 20.97 3.46 -4.22
N LEU A 58 20.89 4.44 -5.12
CA LEU A 58 21.99 4.85 -5.99
C LEU A 58 23.20 5.33 -5.18
N SER A 59 22.95 6.10 -4.12
CA SER A 59 24.03 6.58 -3.27
C SER A 59 24.70 5.47 -2.46
N ARG A 60 23.93 4.46 -1.99
CA ARG A 60 24.50 3.30 -1.28
C ARG A 60 25.35 2.43 -2.20
N GLU A 61 24.90 2.26 -3.45
CA GLU A 61 25.65 1.51 -4.46
C GLU A 61 27.01 2.15 -4.77
N LEU A 62 27.08 3.48 -4.79
CA LEU A 62 28.32 4.23 -4.98
C LEU A 62 29.25 4.23 -3.76
N GLU A 63 28.69 4.11 -2.55
CA GLU A 63 29.45 4.03 -1.30
C GLU A 63 29.90 2.60 -0.96
N ALA A 64 29.38 1.58 -1.66
CA ALA A 64 29.74 0.20 -1.44
C ALA A 64 31.22 -0.05 -1.75
N PRO A 65 31.94 -0.81 -0.90
CA PRO A 65 33.36 -1.06 -1.11
C PRO A 65 33.63 -1.79 -2.43
N PRO A 66 34.77 -1.50 -3.08
CA PRO A 66 35.11 -2.02 -4.42
C PRO A 66 35.15 -3.55 -4.52
N SER A 67 35.28 -4.26 -3.38
CA SER A 67 35.24 -5.72 -3.31
C SER A 67 33.88 -6.33 -3.71
N LEU A 68 32.77 -5.59 -3.53
CA LEU A 68 31.44 -6.00 -4.01
C LEU A 68 31.11 -5.40 -5.39
N ALA A 69 31.59 -4.18 -5.67
CA ALA A 69 31.34 -3.51 -6.95
C ALA A 69 31.99 -4.23 -8.15
N THR A 70 33.13 -4.90 -7.95
CA THR A 70 33.84 -5.66 -9.00
C THR A 70 33.01 -6.85 -9.52
N TYR A 71 32.14 -7.44 -8.69
CA TYR A 71 31.21 -8.49 -9.13
C TYR A 71 29.97 -7.93 -9.83
N ALA A 72 29.53 -6.72 -9.50
CA ALA A 72 28.41 -6.05 -10.17
C ALA A 72 28.79 -5.48 -11.55
N GLY A 73 30.03 -5.02 -11.72
CA GLY A 73 30.54 -4.48 -12.98
C GLY A 73 30.87 -5.52 -14.06
N ASN A 74 31.00 -6.80 -13.69
CA ASN A 74 31.28 -7.93 -14.58
C ASN A 74 30.07 -8.87 -14.72
N ARG A 75 28.85 -8.34 -14.91
CA ARG A 75 27.76 -9.18 -15.43
C ARG A 75 28.13 -9.59 -16.87
N PRO A 76 28.02 -10.87 -17.26
CA PRO A 76 28.41 -11.36 -18.59
C PRO A 76 27.56 -10.82 -19.75
N ASP A 77 26.59 -9.93 -19.47
CA ASP A 77 25.64 -9.37 -20.42
C ASP A 77 26.05 -7.99 -21.00
N GLY A 78 27.29 -7.53 -20.78
CA GLY A 78 27.84 -6.32 -21.44
C GLY A 78 27.13 -4.99 -21.12
N THR A 79 26.07 -5.01 -20.31
CA THR A 79 25.32 -3.84 -19.84
C THR A 79 26.14 -3.15 -18.75
N ARG A 80 26.97 -2.19 -19.15
CA ARG A 80 27.63 -1.26 -18.21
C ARG A 80 26.54 -0.58 -17.37
N THR A 81 26.53 -0.81 -16.07
CA THR A 81 25.66 -0.06 -15.16
C THR A 81 26.05 1.41 -15.22
N HIS A 82 25.13 2.28 -15.66
CA HIS A 82 25.29 3.73 -15.72
C HIS A 82 25.73 4.35 -14.37
N ALA A 83 25.52 3.63 -13.25
CA ALA A 83 25.99 4.00 -11.93
C ALA A 83 27.51 4.21 -11.83
N SER A 84 28.33 3.47 -12.61
CA SER A 84 29.80 3.54 -12.52
C SER A 84 30.42 4.88 -12.96
N GLN A 85 29.63 5.80 -13.52
CA GLN A 85 30.08 7.12 -13.99
C GLN A 85 29.56 8.29 -13.15
N LEU A 86 28.73 8.03 -12.14
CA LEU A 86 28.13 9.09 -11.33
C LEU A 86 29.13 9.62 -10.30
N THR A 87 29.34 10.93 -10.34
CA THR A 87 30.16 11.63 -9.35
C THR A 87 29.32 12.05 -8.14
N GLU A 88 29.99 12.32 -7.00
CA GLU A 88 29.35 12.94 -5.83
C GLU A 88 28.61 14.23 -6.20
N HIS A 89 29.20 15.05 -7.10
CA HIS A 89 28.56 16.28 -7.56
C HIS A 89 27.23 16.00 -8.29
N ASN A 90 27.15 14.93 -9.09
CA ASN A 90 25.90 14.53 -9.74
C ASN A 90 24.84 14.14 -8.70
N LEU A 91 25.20 13.33 -7.69
CA LEU A 91 24.28 12.98 -6.61
C LEU A 91 23.75 14.22 -5.89
N ARG A 92 24.63 15.18 -5.57
CA ARG A 92 24.22 16.43 -4.91
C ARG A 92 23.18 17.20 -5.73
N LEU A 93 23.39 17.31 -7.05
CA LEU A 93 22.44 17.96 -7.95
C LEU A 93 21.10 17.20 -8.00
N MET A 94 21.14 15.87 -8.08
CA MET A 94 19.93 15.04 -8.15
C MET A 94 19.10 15.15 -6.87
N TYR A 95 19.72 15.06 -5.69
CA TYR A 95 19.04 15.25 -4.40
C TYR A 95 18.45 16.66 -4.28
N ALA A 96 19.24 17.69 -4.59
CA ALA A 96 18.79 19.08 -4.50
C ALA A 96 17.58 19.34 -5.43
N MET A 97 17.59 18.77 -6.64
CA MET A 97 16.49 18.86 -7.58
C MET A 97 15.23 18.15 -7.06
N ALA A 98 15.35 16.90 -6.62
CA ALA A 98 14.21 16.12 -6.09
C ALA A 98 13.55 16.84 -4.90
N ILE A 99 14.36 17.33 -3.95
CA ILE A 99 13.86 18.09 -2.79
C ILE A 99 13.21 19.40 -3.24
N THR A 100 13.83 20.13 -4.17
CA THR A 100 13.28 21.39 -4.70
C THR A 100 11.94 21.18 -5.39
N ARG A 101 11.79 20.11 -6.18
CA ARG A 101 10.52 19.77 -6.85
C ARG A 101 9.44 19.40 -5.84
N LEU A 102 9.78 18.63 -4.80
CA LEU A 102 8.85 18.32 -3.72
C LEU A 102 8.36 19.60 -3.02
N VAL A 103 9.27 20.50 -2.63
CA VAL A 103 8.92 21.74 -1.93
C VAL A 103 8.02 22.62 -2.81
N ASN A 104 8.42 22.86 -4.06
CA ASN A 104 7.63 23.68 -4.98
C ASN A 104 6.27 23.01 -5.26
N GLY A 105 6.22 21.70 -5.49
CA GLY A 105 4.98 20.98 -5.74
C GLY A 105 3.98 21.02 -4.57
N VAL A 106 4.44 21.17 -3.33
CA VAL A 106 3.57 21.35 -2.16
C VAL A 106 3.14 22.81 -1.98
N VAL A 107 4.02 23.75 -2.30
CA VAL A 107 3.82 25.19 -2.03
C VAL A 107 3.05 25.88 -3.16
N ASP A 108 3.32 25.56 -4.42
CA ASP A 108 2.76 26.24 -5.59
C ASP A 108 1.23 26.14 -5.65
N PRO A 109 0.59 24.97 -5.40
CA PRO A 109 -0.88 24.89 -5.39
C PRO A 109 -1.52 25.75 -4.28
N LYS A 110 -0.77 26.11 -3.24
CA LYS A 110 -1.24 26.97 -2.14
C LYS A 110 -1.03 28.46 -2.42
N GLN A 111 -0.34 28.83 -3.49
CA GLN A 111 -0.20 30.23 -3.86
C GLN A 111 -1.55 30.79 -4.34
N GLN A 112 -1.99 31.85 -3.69
CA GLN A 112 -3.19 32.58 -4.11
C GLN A 112 -2.85 33.47 -5.31
N LYS A 113 -3.70 33.45 -6.34
CA LYS A 113 -3.51 34.21 -7.59
C LYS A 113 -3.36 35.72 -7.39
N ALA A 114 -3.87 36.28 -6.29
CA ALA A 114 -3.86 37.71 -6.01
C ALA A 114 -2.59 38.23 -5.32
N ARG A 115 -1.88 37.38 -4.55
CA ARG A 115 -0.66 37.80 -3.84
C ARG A 115 0.22 36.59 -3.54
N ALA A 116 1.47 36.63 -4.01
CA ALA A 116 2.46 35.62 -3.69
C ALA A 116 2.78 35.68 -2.18
N ALA A 117 2.47 34.60 -1.46
CA ALA A 117 2.90 34.39 -0.09
C ALA A 117 4.32 33.78 -0.08
N PRO A 118 5.15 34.07 0.94
CA PRO A 118 6.49 33.51 1.03
C PRO A 118 6.43 31.98 1.18
N VAL A 119 7.35 31.28 0.52
CA VAL A 119 7.45 29.81 0.51
C VAL A 119 7.50 29.25 1.93
N SER A 120 8.27 29.89 2.83
CA SER A 120 8.39 29.50 4.23
C SER A 120 7.06 29.48 4.98
N ARG A 121 6.16 30.43 4.71
CA ARG A 121 4.83 30.48 5.31
C ARG A 121 3.95 29.33 4.78
N LEU A 122 3.92 29.12 3.47
CA LEU A 122 3.09 28.08 2.84
C LEU A 122 3.57 26.67 3.22
N ALA A 123 4.88 26.48 3.36
CA ALA A 123 5.48 25.25 3.85
C ALA A 123 5.13 25.00 5.32
N MET A 124 5.13 26.04 6.17
CA MET A 124 4.69 25.94 7.56
C MET A 124 3.22 25.53 7.68
N GLU A 125 2.34 26.09 6.83
CA GLU A 125 0.93 25.68 6.74
C GLU A 125 0.78 24.22 6.24
N ALA A 126 1.75 23.71 5.47
CA ALA A 126 1.83 22.31 5.07
C ALA A 126 2.52 21.40 6.12
N LYS A 127 2.95 21.95 7.27
CA LYS A 127 3.77 21.26 8.28
C LYS A 127 5.04 20.64 7.69
N MET A 128 5.57 21.25 6.62
CA MET A 128 6.78 20.78 5.97
C MET A 128 8.01 21.13 6.83
N PRO A 129 8.98 20.22 6.98
CA PRO A 129 10.19 20.48 7.73
C PRO A 129 10.96 21.67 7.16
N VAL A 130 11.35 22.59 8.05
CA VAL A 130 12.05 23.84 7.68
C VAL A 130 13.31 23.55 6.87
N CYS A 131 14.05 22.49 7.22
CA CYS A 131 15.26 22.10 6.50
C CYS A 131 15.04 21.89 4.99
N LEU A 132 13.88 21.40 4.55
CA LEU A 132 13.59 21.20 3.12
C LEU A 132 13.46 22.53 2.38
N VAL A 133 12.85 23.52 3.05
CA VAL A 133 12.70 24.88 2.51
C VAL A 133 14.07 25.55 2.41
N GLU A 134 14.92 25.39 3.42
CA GLU A 134 16.30 25.89 3.41
C GLU A 134 17.12 25.25 2.28
N ILE A 135 17.05 23.92 2.11
CA ILE A 135 17.73 23.22 1.01
C ILE A 135 17.29 23.75 -0.35
N ARG A 136 15.98 23.98 -0.53
CA ARG A 136 15.46 24.60 -1.76
C ARG A 136 15.99 26.02 -1.95
N HIS A 137 16.04 26.82 -0.89
CA HIS A 137 16.60 28.18 -0.97
C HIS A 137 18.09 28.15 -1.37
N GLU A 138 18.90 27.36 -0.66
CA GLU A 138 20.34 27.22 -0.91
C GLU A 138 20.63 26.70 -2.32
N ALA A 139 19.94 25.66 -2.76
CA ALA A 139 20.17 25.03 -4.07
C ALA A 139 19.80 25.95 -5.26
N THR A 140 18.89 26.90 -5.08
CA THR A 140 18.41 27.77 -6.15
C THR A 140 19.06 29.14 -6.17
N HIS A 141 19.48 29.66 -5.02
CA HIS A 141 19.95 31.04 -4.90
C HIS A 141 21.40 31.16 -4.40
N ASN A 142 21.90 30.17 -3.67
CA ASN A 142 23.23 30.20 -3.06
C ASN A 142 24.11 29.07 -3.61
N ALA A 143 24.72 28.28 -2.72
CA ALA A 143 25.59 27.18 -3.06
C ALA A 143 24.87 25.84 -2.87
N LEU A 144 25.18 24.88 -3.74
CA LEU A 144 24.67 23.53 -3.63
C LEU A 144 25.07 22.93 -2.26
N PRO A 145 24.13 22.43 -1.44
CA PRO A 145 24.47 21.86 -0.13
C PRO A 145 25.38 20.62 -0.23
N SER A 146 26.02 20.25 0.89
CA SER A 146 26.88 19.05 0.95
C SER A 146 26.05 17.77 0.83
N LEU A 147 26.67 16.69 0.31
CA LEU A 147 25.97 15.41 0.14
C LEU A 147 25.39 14.86 1.46
N PRO A 148 26.11 14.85 2.60
CA PRO A 148 25.55 14.37 3.87
C PRO A 148 24.30 15.14 4.31
N LEU A 149 24.31 16.47 4.13
CA LEU A 149 23.16 17.30 4.48
C LEU A 149 21.95 17.01 3.56
N LEU A 150 22.19 16.81 2.26
CA LEU A 150 21.15 16.44 1.30
C LEU A 150 20.53 15.06 1.61
N LYS A 151 21.34 14.09 2.02
CA LYS A 151 20.86 12.76 2.45
C LYS A 151 19.95 12.86 3.67
N LEU A 152 20.37 13.60 4.69
CA LEU A 152 19.56 13.82 5.89
C LEU A 152 18.24 14.54 5.54
N ALA A 153 18.29 15.53 4.65
CA ALA A 153 17.09 16.20 4.17
C ALA A 153 16.17 15.25 3.40
N ALA A 154 16.71 14.34 2.57
CA ALA A 154 15.93 13.33 1.87
C ALA A 154 15.22 12.36 2.83
N GLU A 155 15.88 11.92 3.89
CA GLU A 155 15.25 11.11 4.95
C GLU A 155 14.10 11.88 5.62
N GLN A 156 14.33 13.15 5.94
CA GLN A 156 13.31 14.00 6.54
C GLN A 156 12.11 14.26 5.60
N ALA A 157 12.36 14.33 4.29
CA ALA A 157 11.32 14.42 3.27
C ALA A 157 10.51 13.13 3.17
N LEU A 158 11.15 11.96 3.16
CA LEU A 158 10.47 10.66 3.17
C LEU A 158 9.60 10.48 4.41
N LEU A 159 10.10 10.85 5.60
CA LEU A 159 9.31 10.84 6.83
C LEU A 159 8.10 11.77 6.75
N TRP A 160 8.27 12.96 6.19
CA TRP A 160 7.15 13.90 6.01
C TRP A 160 6.10 13.35 5.03
N LEU A 161 6.53 12.81 3.89
CA LEU A 161 5.68 12.16 2.88
C LEU A 161 4.92 10.98 3.48
N HIS A 162 5.60 10.17 4.30
CA HIS A 162 5.00 9.07 5.03
C HIS A 162 3.84 9.54 5.91
N ALA A 163 4.08 10.55 6.76
CA ALA A 163 3.08 11.03 7.71
C ALA A 163 1.93 11.81 7.04
N HIS A 164 2.19 12.57 5.97
CA HIS A 164 1.23 13.50 5.38
C HIS A 164 0.52 12.96 4.13
N TYR A 165 1.02 11.88 3.54
CA TYR A 165 0.40 11.25 2.38
C TYR A 165 0.26 9.74 2.53
N TRP A 166 1.24 8.98 2.99
CA TRP A 166 1.08 7.52 2.98
C TRP A 166 0.20 7.01 4.11
N GLN A 167 0.42 7.50 5.34
CA GLN A 167 -0.29 7.05 6.53
C GLN A 167 -1.79 7.36 6.54
N PRO A 168 -2.26 8.59 6.22
CA PRO A 168 -3.69 8.88 6.25
C PRO A 168 -4.47 7.99 5.26
N GLN A 169 -3.89 7.73 4.09
CA GLN A 169 -4.45 6.87 3.05
C GLN A 169 -4.50 5.42 3.53
N ARG A 170 -3.42 4.89 4.11
CA ARG A 170 -3.41 3.55 4.70
C ARG A 170 -4.43 3.39 5.81
N LEU A 171 -4.55 4.37 6.69
CA LEU A 171 -5.54 4.34 7.78
C LEU A 171 -6.97 4.36 7.24
N ALA A 172 -7.23 5.15 6.19
CA ALA A 172 -8.52 5.15 5.51
C ALA A 172 -8.85 3.77 4.91
N LEU A 173 -7.87 3.12 4.25
CA LEU A 173 -8.03 1.78 3.69
C LEU A 173 -8.17 0.67 4.76
N ALA A 174 -7.46 0.79 5.88
CA ALA A 174 -7.55 -0.18 6.98
C ALA A 174 -8.87 -0.09 7.75
N CYS A 175 -9.49 1.09 7.79
CA CYS A 175 -10.81 1.28 8.40
C CYS A 175 -11.97 0.72 7.56
N ASP A 176 -11.72 0.25 6.33
CA ASP A 176 -12.74 0.15 5.28
C ASP A 176 -13.70 -1.06 5.40
N PRO A 177 -13.27 -2.34 5.52
CA PRO A 177 -14.21 -3.46 5.33
C PRO A 177 -15.19 -3.66 6.50
N LEU A 178 -14.72 -3.49 7.74
CA LEU A 178 -15.53 -3.73 8.95
C LEU A 178 -16.45 -2.54 9.28
N GLN A 179 -16.04 -1.31 8.98
CA GLN A 179 -16.91 -0.14 9.16
C GLN A 179 -17.95 -0.06 8.04
N LEU A 180 -17.55 -0.32 6.80
CA LEU A 180 -18.48 -0.38 5.67
C LEU A 180 -19.49 -1.51 5.84
N SER A 181 -19.05 -2.74 6.17
CA SER A 181 -19.98 -3.85 6.45
C SER A 181 -20.91 -3.56 7.62
N LYS A 182 -20.44 -2.95 8.72
CA LYS A 182 -21.31 -2.54 9.84
C LYS A 182 -22.31 -1.45 9.44
N LEU A 183 -21.91 -0.49 8.62
CA LEU A 183 -22.80 0.58 8.12
C LEU A 183 -23.83 0.00 7.15
N LEU A 184 -23.40 -0.82 6.18
CA LEU A 184 -24.28 -1.53 5.25
C LEU A 184 -25.24 -2.46 5.99
N SER A 185 -24.79 -3.20 7.00
CA SER A 185 -25.65 -4.06 7.84
C SER A 185 -26.70 -3.25 8.61
N ARG A 186 -26.33 -2.08 9.15
CA ARG A 186 -27.27 -1.19 9.85
C ARG A 186 -28.30 -0.58 8.89
N LEU A 187 -27.88 -0.21 7.69
CA LEU A 187 -28.77 0.31 6.66
C LEU A 187 -29.71 -0.79 6.14
N HIS A 188 -29.18 -1.99 5.90
CA HIS A 188 -29.96 -3.15 5.50
C HIS A 188 -30.97 -3.56 6.59
N ALA A 189 -30.59 -3.58 7.88
CA ALA A 189 -31.51 -3.86 8.97
C ALA A 189 -32.62 -2.80 9.12
N LYS A 190 -32.32 -1.53 8.80
CA LYS A 190 -33.35 -0.47 8.75
C LYS A 190 -34.26 -0.59 7.51
N ALA A 191 -33.78 -1.18 6.42
CA ALA A 191 -34.54 -1.41 5.19
C ALA A 191 -35.32 -2.75 5.19
N ALA A 192 -34.86 -3.75 5.95
CA ALA A 192 -35.45 -5.08 6.06
C ALA A 192 -36.95 -5.13 6.44
N PRO A 193 -37.49 -4.29 7.36
CA PRO A 193 -38.93 -4.32 7.67
C PRO A 193 -39.84 -3.88 6.51
N TYR A 194 -39.30 -3.39 5.40
CA TYR A 194 -40.06 -2.98 4.20
C TYR A 194 -40.03 -4.04 3.08
N SER A 195 -39.42 -5.20 3.33
CA SER A 195 -39.17 -6.23 2.29
C SER A 195 -40.30 -7.24 2.08
N CYS A 196 -41.26 -7.40 3.01
CA CYS A 196 -42.20 -8.53 2.90
C CYS A 196 -43.67 -8.18 2.66
N ASP A 197 -44.14 -6.95 2.86
CA ASP A 197 -45.52 -6.63 2.54
C ASP A 197 -45.67 -5.17 2.10
N VAL A 198 -46.24 -5.02 0.90
CA VAL A 198 -46.51 -3.78 0.17
C VAL A 198 -45.27 -3.15 -0.45
N ALA A 199 -45.32 -2.95 -1.77
CA ALA A 199 -44.44 -2.08 -2.54
C ALA A 199 -44.58 -0.61 -2.09
N MET A 200 -44.19 -0.30 -0.86
CA MET A 200 -43.90 1.06 -0.43
C MET A 200 -42.50 1.35 -0.93
N ALA A 201 -42.43 2.04 -2.06
CA ALA A 201 -41.20 2.58 -2.60
C ALA A 201 -40.40 3.23 -1.46
N VAL A 202 -39.18 2.74 -1.21
CA VAL A 202 -38.23 3.45 -0.34
C VAL A 202 -38.19 4.89 -0.83
N SER A 203 -38.54 5.84 0.03
CA SER A 203 -38.62 7.24 -0.37
C SER A 203 -37.26 7.71 -0.87
N GLU A 204 -37.22 8.44 -1.97
CA GLU A 204 -35.99 9.03 -2.53
C GLU A 204 -35.20 9.81 -1.47
N GLN A 205 -35.90 10.44 -0.51
CA GLN A 205 -35.29 11.14 0.62
C GLN A 205 -34.56 10.20 1.60
N GLN A 206 -35.01 8.95 1.75
CA GLN A 206 -34.37 7.96 2.62
C GLN A 206 -33.11 7.38 1.97
N VAL A 207 -33.15 7.13 0.66
CA VAL A 207 -31.97 6.73 -0.12
C VAL A 207 -30.94 7.84 -0.10
N GLN A 208 -31.36 9.09 -0.33
CA GLN A 208 -30.48 10.24 -0.28
C GLN A 208 -29.86 10.43 1.11
N HIS A 209 -30.64 10.31 2.18
CA HIS A 209 -30.13 10.42 3.54
C HIS A 209 -29.14 9.31 3.90
N ALA A 210 -29.35 8.08 3.40
CA ALA A 210 -28.40 6.99 3.57
C ALA A 210 -27.11 7.22 2.76
N ALA A 211 -27.23 7.69 1.52
CA ALA A 211 -26.11 8.06 0.67
C ALA A 211 -25.28 9.19 1.30
N ASP A 212 -25.92 10.21 1.87
CA ASP A 212 -25.27 11.32 2.56
C ASP A 212 -24.52 10.84 3.83
N GLN A 213 -25.08 9.88 4.57
CA GLN A 213 -24.41 9.29 5.75
C GLN A 213 -23.20 8.43 5.38
N ILE A 214 -23.26 7.74 4.23
CA ILE A 214 -22.14 6.97 3.67
C ILE A 214 -21.07 7.94 3.17
N ALA A 215 -21.44 8.93 2.36
CA ALA A 215 -20.54 9.94 1.81
C ALA A 215 -19.89 10.83 2.89
N ALA A 216 -20.56 11.06 4.02
CA ALA A 216 -19.99 11.80 5.15
C ALA A 216 -18.91 11.01 5.91
N ARG A 217 -18.83 9.68 5.72
CA ARG A 217 -17.89 8.80 6.42
C ARG A 217 -16.89 8.10 5.50
N LEU A 218 -17.17 8.03 4.22
CA LEU A 218 -16.29 7.49 3.20
C LEU A 218 -15.70 8.61 2.36
N HIS A 219 -14.39 8.56 2.17
CA HIS A 219 -13.73 9.49 1.27
C HIS A 219 -14.21 9.23 -0.18
N PRO A 220 -14.50 10.28 -0.99
CA PRO A 220 -15.03 10.13 -2.36
C PRO A 220 -14.21 9.19 -3.27
N SER A 221 -12.90 9.05 -3.01
CA SER A 221 -12.02 8.15 -3.78
C SER A 221 -12.25 6.65 -3.54
N LEU A 222 -13.01 6.29 -2.51
CA LEU A 222 -13.26 4.90 -2.10
C LEU A 222 -14.58 4.36 -2.67
N PHE A 223 -15.38 5.20 -3.33
CA PHE A 223 -16.68 4.79 -3.89
C PHE A 223 -16.53 3.78 -5.04
N ASP A 224 -15.68 4.07 -6.02
CA ASP A 224 -15.56 3.20 -7.20
C ASP A 224 -14.78 1.92 -6.93
N SER A 225 -13.92 1.92 -5.91
CA SER A 225 -12.91 0.89 -5.69
C SER A 225 -13.20 -0.03 -4.51
N VAL A 226 -14.00 0.43 -3.53
CA VAL A 226 -14.33 -0.35 -2.33
C VAL A 226 -15.83 -0.44 -2.11
N PHE A 227 -16.56 0.66 -2.25
CA PHE A 227 -18.01 0.67 -2.05
C PHE A 227 -18.76 -0.15 -3.12
N LEU A 228 -18.45 0.06 -4.40
CA LEU A 228 -19.08 -0.65 -5.51
C LEU A 228 -18.82 -2.17 -5.47
N PRO A 229 -17.57 -2.66 -5.32
CA PRO A 229 -17.32 -4.10 -5.13
C PRO A 229 -17.97 -4.67 -3.87
N SER A 230 -17.92 -3.97 -2.73
CA SER A 230 -18.52 -4.46 -1.47
C SER A 230 -20.05 -4.55 -1.51
N LEU A 231 -20.71 -3.68 -2.30
CA LEU A 231 -22.16 -3.75 -2.53
C LEU A 231 -22.57 -4.94 -3.41
N LEU A 232 -21.69 -5.34 -4.33
CA LEU A 232 -21.88 -6.49 -5.22
C LEU A 232 -21.58 -7.81 -4.49
N ASP A 233 -20.43 -7.90 -3.80
CA ASP A 233 -19.98 -9.11 -3.10
C ASP A 233 -20.81 -9.41 -1.83
N GLY A 234 -21.34 -8.36 -1.16
CA GLY A 234 -22.19 -8.49 0.02
C GLY A 234 -23.65 -8.84 -0.26
N GLY A 235 -24.06 -9.01 -1.54
CA GLY A 235 -25.45 -9.31 -1.91
C GLY A 235 -26.44 -8.18 -1.62
N HIS A 236 -25.95 -6.94 -1.49
CA HIS A 236 -26.77 -5.78 -1.17
C HIS A 236 -27.40 -5.11 -2.40
N LEU A 237 -26.84 -5.33 -3.61
CA LEU A 237 -27.41 -4.89 -4.90
C LEU A 237 -28.11 -6.00 -5.69
N LEU A 238 -27.81 -7.27 -5.43
CA LEU A 238 -28.40 -8.42 -6.12
C LEU A 238 -28.95 -9.40 -5.07
N PRO A 239 -30.23 -9.83 -5.16
CA PRO A 239 -30.76 -10.86 -4.29
C PRO A 239 -29.93 -12.14 -4.45
N LEU A 240 -29.25 -12.56 -3.38
CA LEU A 240 -28.58 -13.86 -3.38
C LEU A 240 -29.63 -14.94 -3.66
N PRO A 241 -29.32 -15.94 -4.50
CA PRO A 241 -30.26 -17.01 -4.81
C PRO A 241 -30.70 -17.65 -3.50
N LYS A 242 -32.02 -17.70 -3.27
CA LYS A 242 -32.61 -18.38 -2.10
C LYS A 242 -31.99 -19.76 -2.02
N ARG A 243 -31.22 -20.01 -0.97
CA ARG A 243 -30.78 -21.35 -0.61
C ARG A 243 -32.05 -22.11 -0.24
N ASN A 244 -32.64 -22.79 -1.22
CA ASN A 244 -33.85 -23.57 -1.06
C ASN A 244 -33.67 -24.50 0.14
N GLY A 245 -34.59 -24.38 1.09
CA GLY A 245 -34.69 -25.31 2.21
C GLY A 245 -34.87 -26.72 1.67
N GLY A 246 -33.86 -27.55 1.89
CA GLY A 246 -33.94 -28.99 1.76
C GLY A 246 -33.70 -29.60 3.14
N GLY A 247 -34.80 -30.00 3.79
CA GLY A 247 -34.84 -31.07 4.79
C GLY A 247 -33.98 -30.91 6.05
N GLY A 248 -34.55 -30.26 7.07
CA GLY A 248 -34.16 -30.54 8.44
C GLY A 248 -34.58 -31.96 8.84
N GLY A 249 -33.67 -32.92 8.71
CA GLY A 249 -33.73 -34.21 9.38
C GLY A 249 -32.76 -34.20 10.55
N GLY A 250 -33.28 -34.05 11.77
CA GLY A 250 -32.48 -34.09 12.99
C GLY A 250 -31.79 -35.43 13.17
N ILE A 251 -30.47 -35.41 13.40
CA ILE A 251 -29.75 -36.57 13.91
C ILE A 251 -29.64 -36.39 15.42
N GLY A 252 -30.61 -36.99 16.11
CA GLY A 252 -30.53 -37.28 17.53
C GLY A 252 -29.54 -38.42 17.79
N GLN A 253 -28.78 -38.29 18.86
CA GLN A 253 -28.06 -39.39 19.49
C GLN A 253 -29.07 -40.40 20.05
N ASN A 254 -28.99 -41.68 19.65
CA ASN A 254 -29.08 -42.82 20.58
C ASN A 254 -28.81 -44.19 19.90
N SER A 255 -27.73 -44.82 20.36
CA SER A 255 -27.65 -46.15 20.98
C SER A 255 -28.55 -47.31 20.50
N ARG A 256 -27.88 -48.49 20.38
CA ARG A 256 -28.33 -49.88 20.10
C ARG A 256 -28.31 -50.23 18.61
N GLY A 257 -27.71 -51.31 18.14
CA GLY A 257 -27.07 -52.48 18.73
C GLY A 257 -26.94 -53.50 17.60
N GLY A 258 -25.82 -54.23 17.52
CA GLY A 258 -25.62 -55.20 16.44
C GLY A 258 -24.22 -55.79 16.43
N ASN A 259 -23.93 -56.64 17.41
CA ASN A 259 -22.86 -57.64 17.34
C ASN A 259 -23.26 -58.77 16.37
N GLY A 260 -22.26 -59.35 15.69
CA GLY A 260 -22.37 -60.57 14.88
C GLY A 260 -21.31 -60.53 13.77
N GLU A 261 -20.05 -60.81 14.07
CA GLU A 261 -19.39 -62.13 13.99
C GLU A 261 -18.92 -62.55 12.59
N GLY A 262 -17.63 -62.90 12.54
CA GLY A 262 -16.99 -63.78 11.54
C GLY A 262 -16.16 -63.04 10.50
N ASN A 263 -14.95 -63.44 10.11
CA ASN A 263 -14.01 -64.49 10.55
C ASN A 263 -12.72 -64.29 9.74
N SER A 264 -11.58 -64.66 10.32
CA SER A 264 -10.39 -65.27 9.70
C SER A 264 -9.46 -64.52 8.74
N GLY A 265 -8.16 -64.70 9.02
CA GLY A 265 -7.03 -64.64 8.08
C GLY A 265 -6.02 -63.55 8.47
N GLY A 266 -5.02 -63.81 9.33
CA GLY A 266 -3.83 -64.61 8.98
C GLY A 266 -2.98 -63.81 7.98
N LEU A 267 -1.76 -63.35 8.23
CA LEU A 267 -0.61 -64.01 8.84
C LEU A 267 0.51 -62.98 9.07
N ARG A 268 1.26 -63.20 10.15
CA ARG A 268 2.74 -63.16 10.30
C ARG A 268 3.54 -62.30 9.30
N GLY A 269 4.53 -61.51 9.71
CA GLY A 269 5.18 -61.42 11.02
C GLY A 269 6.62 -60.94 10.87
N GLY A 270 7.28 -60.81 12.02
CA GLY A 270 8.72 -60.58 12.21
C GLY A 270 9.18 -59.19 11.81
N GLY A 271 9.65 -58.32 12.70
CA GLY A 271 10.69 -58.58 13.70
C GLY A 271 12.03 -58.16 13.08
N GLY A 272 12.91 -57.38 13.70
CA GLY A 272 12.98 -56.78 15.02
C GLY A 272 14.39 -56.19 15.16
N GLY A 273 14.58 -55.33 16.17
CA GLY A 273 15.89 -54.90 16.69
C GLY A 273 16.71 -53.98 15.76
N GLY A 274 17.38 -52.94 16.23
CA GLY A 274 17.75 -52.57 17.58
C GLY A 274 19.17 -52.00 17.57
N GLY A 275 19.41 -50.96 18.38
CA GLY A 275 20.75 -50.44 18.73
C GLY A 275 21.39 -49.60 17.62
N GLY A 276 21.69 -48.32 17.82
CA GLY A 276 22.75 -47.83 18.72
C GLY A 276 24.07 -47.82 17.93
N GLY A 277 24.92 -46.80 17.87
CA GLY A 277 25.09 -45.51 18.52
C GLY A 277 26.44 -44.97 18.04
N GLY A 278 26.80 -43.74 18.44
CA GLY A 278 28.16 -43.17 18.29
C GLY A 278 28.36 -42.43 16.96
N ALA A 279 28.60 -41.11 16.92
CA ALA A 279 29.67 -40.29 17.51
C ALA A 279 30.88 -40.10 16.56
N ALA A 280 31.34 -38.84 16.52
CA ALA A 280 32.52 -38.29 15.84
C ALA A 280 32.41 -38.21 14.30
N ALA A 281 32.79 -37.12 13.64
CA ALA A 281 33.65 -35.99 13.99
C ALA A 281 33.19 -34.71 13.27
#